data_AF-A0A4R0XJY9-F1
#
_entry.id   AF-A0A4R0XJY9-F1
#
_cell.length_a   1.000
_cell.length_b   1.000
_cell.length_c   1.000
_cell.angle_alpha   90.00
_cell.angle_beta   90.00
_cell.angle_gamma   90.00
#
_symmetry.space_group_name_H-M   'P 1'
#
loop_
_entity.id
_entity.type
_entity.pdbx_description
1 polymer ?
#
loop_
_entity_poly.entity_id
_entity_poly.type
_entity_poly.pdbx_seq_one_letter_code
_entity_poly.pdbx_strand_id
1 'polypeptide(L)'
;MSAGGIEHGKCAAFGCPLPGSLGMGGEWVCFCHHGASAAGWQNVTRCIRSHESLASSISDARRFLGTPQWSSAYRTIRQRLTAAGLADLLPGKADESPCSPGHPVAVHWLMRMEMHLLGLCNAAADAALSHPAPPPATRTQGPTPATAYLPDVAKKPENGDTA
;
A
#
# COMPACT_ATOMS: atom_id res chain seq x y z
N MET A 1 -12.65 -20.21 -23.98
CA MET A 1 -11.69 -19.48 -23.13
C MET A 1 -12.23 -18.07 -22.97
N SER A 2 -12.93 -17.77 -21.87
CA SER A 2 -13.51 -16.45 -21.65
C SER A 2 -12.42 -15.51 -21.13
N ALA A 3 -11.96 -14.63 -22.00
CA ALA A 3 -11.13 -13.49 -21.64
C ALA A 3 -12.03 -12.43 -20.98
N GLY A 4 -11.66 -11.99 -19.77
CA GLY A 4 -12.44 -11.04 -18.98
C GLY A 4 -12.69 -11.52 -17.55
N GLY A 5 -11.66 -12.07 -16.90
CA GLY A 5 -11.73 -12.32 -15.46
C GLY A 5 -11.71 -10.98 -14.74
N ILE A 6 -12.87 -10.35 -14.57
CA ILE A 6 -13.06 -9.39 -13.49
C ILE A 6 -12.71 -10.18 -12.24
N GLU A 7 -11.61 -9.85 -11.57
CA GLU A 7 -11.28 -10.45 -10.28
C GLU A 7 -12.31 -9.92 -9.28
N HIS A 8 -13.44 -10.62 -9.22
CA HIS A 8 -14.58 -10.30 -8.38
C HIS A 8 -14.08 -10.12 -6.94
N GLY A 9 -14.33 -8.95 -6.36
CA GLY A 9 -13.96 -8.62 -4.99
C GLY A 9 -12.65 -7.83 -4.82
N LYS A 10 -11.90 -7.51 -5.88
CA LYS A 10 -10.78 -6.56 -5.78
C LYS A 10 -11.20 -5.15 -6.19
N CYS A 11 -10.51 -4.14 -5.66
CA CYS A 11 -10.68 -2.77 -6.08
C CYS A 11 -10.14 -2.57 -7.51
N ALA A 12 -10.89 -1.87 -8.36
CA ALA A 12 -10.53 -1.61 -9.75
C ALA A 12 -9.26 -0.75 -9.92
N ALA A 13 -8.93 0.08 -8.91
CA ALA A 13 -7.70 0.85 -8.90
C ALA A 13 -6.46 -0.07 -8.93
N PHE A 14 -5.65 0.06 -9.98
CA PHE A 14 -4.49 -0.79 -10.21
C PHE A 14 -3.55 -0.84 -8.99
N GLY A 15 -3.27 -2.06 -8.53
CA GLY A 15 -2.36 -2.33 -7.42
C GLY A 15 -2.90 -2.05 -6.02
N CYS A 16 -4.18 -1.70 -5.87
CA CYS A 16 -4.82 -1.53 -4.58
C CYS A 16 -4.97 -2.88 -3.85
N PRO A 17 -4.53 -3.02 -2.58
CA PRO A 17 -4.64 -4.27 -1.83
C PRO A 17 -6.00 -4.48 -1.16
N LEU A 18 -6.89 -3.49 -1.19
CA LEU A 18 -8.20 -3.55 -0.53
C LEU A 18 -9.27 -4.19 -1.43
N PRO A 19 -10.28 -4.85 -0.84
CA PRO A 19 -11.40 -5.37 -1.60
C PRO A 19 -12.24 -4.24 -2.20
N GLY A 20 -12.80 -4.50 -3.39
CA GLY A 20 -13.81 -3.63 -3.99
C GLY A 20 -15.15 -3.85 -3.28
N SER A 21 -15.76 -2.77 -2.78
CA SER A 21 -16.99 -2.86 -1.98
C SER A 21 -18.07 -1.88 -2.40
N LEU A 22 -17.74 -0.87 -3.21
CA LEU A 22 -18.65 0.17 -3.66
C LEU A 22 -18.65 0.23 -5.19
N GLY A 23 -19.84 0.30 -5.79
CA GLY A 23 -19.98 0.42 -7.25
C GLY A 23 -19.82 1.87 -7.71
N MET A 24 -18.91 2.12 -8.65
CA MET A 24 -18.71 3.42 -9.30
C MET A 24 -18.55 3.19 -10.81
N GLY A 25 -19.47 3.70 -11.64
CA GLY A 25 -19.30 3.70 -13.10
C GLY A 25 -19.16 2.30 -13.74
N GLY A 26 -19.73 1.26 -13.13
CA GLY A 26 -19.62 -0.13 -13.60
C GLY A 26 -18.42 -0.89 -13.02
N GLU A 27 -17.57 -0.24 -12.22
CA GLU A 27 -16.45 -0.85 -11.52
C GLU A 27 -16.69 -0.94 -10.02
N TRP A 28 -16.00 -1.87 -9.35
CA TRP A 28 -16.00 -1.99 -7.89
C TRP A 28 -14.73 -1.39 -7.32
N VAL A 29 -14.88 -0.41 -6.44
CA VAL A 29 -13.76 0.28 -5.77
C VAL A 29 -13.81 0.10 -4.26
N CYS A 30 -12.67 0.25 -3.60
CA CYS A 30 -12.62 0.26 -2.13
C CYS A 30 -13.12 1.61 -1.58
N PHE A 31 -13.39 1.66 -0.27
CA PHE A 31 -13.86 2.88 0.41
C PHE A 31 -12.89 4.06 0.29
N CYS A 32 -11.58 3.83 0.15
CA CYS A 32 -10.60 4.90 -0.09
C CYS A 32 -10.66 5.48 -1.50
N HIS A 33 -10.94 4.65 -2.52
CA HIS A 33 -10.97 5.10 -3.92
C HIS A 33 -12.32 5.65 -4.34
N HIS A 34 -13.41 5.28 -3.67
CA HIS A 34 -14.75 5.77 -3.97
C HIS A 34 -14.88 7.31 -3.89
N GLY A 35 -14.16 7.95 -2.96
CA GLY A 35 -14.16 9.41 -2.80
C GLY A 35 -13.08 10.15 -3.59
N ALA A 36 -12.18 9.43 -4.27
CA ALA A 36 -11.03 10.02 -4.94
C ALA A 36 -11.29 10.18 -6.45
N SER A 37 -10.84 11.30 -7.02
CA SER A 37 -10.83 11.47 -8.48
C SER A 37 -9.87 10.48 -9.13
N ALA A 38 -10.16 10.04 -10.36
CA ALA A 38 -9.31 9.08 -11.08
C ALA A 38 -7.84 9.51 -11.17
N ALA A 39 -7.56 10.81 -11.28
CA ALA A 39 -6.21 11.37 -11.28
C ALA A 39 -5.46 11.15 -9.94
N GLY A 40 -6.19 11.11 -8.82
CA GLY A 40 -5.64 10.90 -7.48
C GLY A 40 -5.46 9.43 -7.08
N TRP A 41 -5.98 8.47 -7.86
CA TRP A 41 -6.02 7.06 -7.48
C TRP A 41 -4.65 6.46 -7.18
N GLN A 42 -3.61 6.85 -7.92
CA GLN A 42 -2.25 6.34 -7.69
C GLN A 42 -1.66 6.85 -6.36
N ASN A 43 -1.98 8.09 -5.96
CA ASN A 43 -1.56 8.63 -4.68
C ASN A 43 -2.28 7.90 -3.53
N VAL A 44 -3.59 7.65 -3.69
CA VAL A 44 -4.38 6.86 -2.72
C VAL A 44 -3.81 5.44 -2.61
N THR A 45 -3.54 4.76 -3.73
CA THR A 45 -2.93 3.42 -3.72
C THR A 45 -1.56 3.42 -3.03
N ARG A 46 -0.73 4.42 -3.28
CA ARG A 46 0.57 4.56 -2.60
C ARG A 46 0.39 4.75 -1.09
N CYS A 47 -0.55 5.58 -0.66
CA CYS A 47 -0.86 5.78 0.76
C CYS A 47 -1.40 4.49 1.42
N ILE A 48 -2.27 3.74 0.75
CA ILE A 48 -2.75 2.46 1.28
C ILE A 48 -1.57 1.49 1.45
N ARG A 49 -0.66 1.42 0.47
CA ARG A 49 0.53 0.56 0.53
C ARG A 49 1.53 0.97 1.61
N SER A 50 1.68 2.27 1.91
CA SER A 50 2.51 2.69 3.04
C SER A 50 1.92 2.29 4.40
N HIS A 51 0.64 1.90 4.44
CA HIS A 51 -0.07 1.42 5.62
C HIS A 51 -0.56 -0.02 5.45
N GLU A 52 0.26 -0.87 4.80
CA GLU A 52 -0.09 -2.25 4.45
C GLU A 52 -0.58 -3.09 5.63
N SER A 53 0.01 -2.92 6.82
CA SER A 53 -0.42 -3.64 8.02
C SER A 53 -1.87 -3.33 8.42
N LEU A 54 -2.30 -2.08 8.27
CA LEU A 54 -3.68 -1.68 8.52
C LEU A 54 -4.60 -2.15 7.38
N ALA A 55 -4.18 -1.96 6.13
CA ALA A 55 -4.94 -2.39 4.96
C ALA A 55 -5.21 -3.91 4.97
N SER A 56 -4.21 -4.72 5.27
CA SER A 56 -4.34 -6.18 5.40
C SER A 56 -5.27 -6.56 6.56
N SER A 57 -5.23 -5.82 7.67
CA SER A 57 -6.14 -6.04 8.80
C SER A 57 -7.59 -5.78 8.46
N ILE A 58 -7.86 -4.71 7.70
CA ILE A 58 -9.20 -4.39 7.18
C ILE A 58 -9.67 -5.46 6.20
N SER A 59 -8.81 -5.90 5.28
CA SER A 59 -9.13 -6.97 4.32
C SER A 59 -9.48 -8.28 5.03
N ASP A 60 -8.69 -8.69 6.02
CA ASP A 60 -8.97 -9.89 6.82
C ASP A 60 -10.27 -9.76 7.61
N ALA A 61 -10.52 -8.58 8.20
CA ALA A 61 -11.76 -8.32 8.92
C ALA A 61 -12.98 -8.41 8.00
N ARG A 62 -12.96 -7.76 6.83
CA ARG A 62 -14.04 -7.88 5.83
C ARG A 62 -14.26 -9.31 5.34
N ARG A 63 -13.17 -10.09 5.21
CA ARG A 63 -13.23 -11.45 4.70
C ARG A 63 -13.78 -12.46 5.71
N PHE A 64 -13.40 -12.32 6.98
CA PHE A 64 -13.64 -13.36 7.99
C PHE A 64 -14.65 -12.98 9.07
N LEU A 65 -15.08 -11.72 9.17
CA LEU A 65 -16.09 -11.33 10.14
C LEU A 65 -17.41 -12.07 9.90
N GLY A 66 -17.95 -12.68 10.96
CA GLY A 66 -19.15 -13.53 10.89
C GLY A 66 -18.90 -14.95 10.38
N THR A 67 -17.66 -15.32 10.06
CA THR A 67 -17.29 -16.68 9.61
C THR A 67 -16.70 -17.52 10.75
N PRO A 68 -16.67 -18.87 10.63
CA PRO A 68 -16.00 -19.73 11.61
C PRO A 68 -14.50 -19.42 11.81
N GLN A 69 -13.85 -18.85 10.80
CA GLN A 69 -12.43 -18.47 10.85
C GLN A 69 -12.18 -17.17 11.63
N TRP A 70 -13.22 -16.46 12.05
CA TRP A 70 -13.11 -15.15 12.71
C TRP A 70 -12.18 -15.15 13.92
N SER A 71 -12.25 -16.14 14.80
CA SER A 71 -11.41 -16.20 16.02
C SER A 71 -9.91 -16.29 15.71
N SER A 72 -9.55 -16.89 14.58
CA SER A 72 -8.15 -16.92 14.12
C SER A 72 -7.77 -15.56 13.53
N ALA A 73 -8.58 -15.05 12.60
CA ALA A 73 -8.36 -13.75 11.96
C ALA A 73 -8.26 -12.61 12.98
N TYR A 74 -9.15 -12.59 13.98
CA TYR A 74 -9.15 -11.61 15.07
C TYR A 74 -7.82 -11.55 15.82
N ARG A 75 -7.23 -12.72 16.15
CA ARG A 75 -5.91 -12.78 16.82
C ARG A 75 -4.81 -12.26 15.92
N THR A 76 -4.79 -12.68 14.66
CA THR A 76 -3.81 -12.23 13.66
C THR A 76 -3.89 -10.72 13.44
N ILE A 77 -5.09 -10.16 13.31
CA ILE A 77 -5.31 -8.72 13.16
C ILE A 77 -4.75 -7.96 14.36
N ARG A 78 -5.06 -8.39 15.59
CA ARG A 78 -4.55 -7.72 16.81
C ARG A 78 -3.03 -7.77 16.90
N GLN A 79 -2.43 -8.91 16.59
CA GLN A 79 -0.97 -9.05 16.55
C GLN A 79 -0.35 -8.11 15.52
N ARG A 80 -0.93 -8.04 14.32
CA ARG A 80 -0.47 -7.17 13.23
C ARG A 80 -0.54 -5.69 13.60
N LEU A 81 -1.66 -5.24 14.17
CA LEU A 81 -1.82 -3.86 14.62
C LEU A 81 -0.84 -3.51 15.74
N THR A 82 -0.64 -4.42 16.70
CA THR A 82 0.34 -4.23 17.79
C THR A 82 1.76 -4.11 17.24
N ALA A 83 2.16 -5.00 16.33
CA ALA A 83 3.48 -4.97 15.71
C ALA A 83 3.73 -3.72 14.86
N ALA A 84 2.68 -3.15 14.27
CA ALA A 84 2.73 -1.91 13.49
C ALA A 84 2.70 -0.64 14.36
N GLY A 85 2.64 -0.75 15.69
CA GLY A 85 2.53 0.40 16.59
C GLY A 85 1.13 1.05 16.62
N LEU A 86 0.12 0.38 16.08
CA LEU A 86 -1.27 0.84 16.00
C LEU A 86 -2.10 0.29 17.17
N ALA A 87 -1.56 0.38 18.38
CA ALA A 87 -2.21 -0.15 19.59
C ALA A 87 -3.50 0.62 19.94
N ASP A 88 -3.60 1.88 19.53
CA ASP A 88 -4.80 2.72 19.62
C ASP A 88 -5.97 2.17 18.78
N LEU A 89 -5.66 1.46 17.70
CA LEU A 89 -6.64 0.78 16.86
C LEU A 89 -7.05 -0.60 17.38
N LEU A 90 -6.59 -1.06 18.55
CA LEU A 90 -7.11 -2.30 19.13
C LEU A 90 -8.58 -2.12 19.60
N PRO A 91 -9.39 -3.21 19.61
CA PRO A 91 -10.76 -3.15 20.08
C PRO A 91 -10.86 -2.55 21.49
N GLY A 92 -11.76 -1.61 21.68
CA GLY A 92 -11.93 -0.95 22.97
C GLY A 92 -13.28 -0.27 23.12
N LYS A 93 -13.36 0.66 24.07
CA LYS A 93 -14.60 1.34 24.46
C LYS A 93 -15.30 2.05 23.30
N ALA A 94 -14.53 2.56 22.33
CA ALA A 94 -15.06 3.22 21.13
C ALA A 94 -15.87 2.28 20.22
N ASP A 95 -15.72 0.96 20.39
CA ASP A 95 -16.37 -0.04 19.56
C ASP A 95 -17.57 -0.71 20.26
N GLU A 96 -17.87 -0.35 21.51
CA GLU A 96 -18.99 -0.91 22.27
C GLU A 96 -20.35 -0.45 21.71
N SER A 97 -21.37 -1.30 21.84
CA SER A 97 -22.74 -0.91 21.52
C SER A 97 -23.38 -0.22 22.72
N PRO A 98 -24.16 0.87 22.54
CA PRO A 98 -24.96 1.47 23.61
C PRO A 98 -25.90 0.46 24.30
N CYS A 99 -26.33 -0.57 23.57
CA CYS A 99 -27.22 -1.62 24.07
C CYS A 99 -26.48 -2.78 24.74
N SER A 100 -25.15 -2.83 24.69
CA SER A 100 -24.33 -3.88 25.33
C SER A 100 -22.97 -3.31 25.77
N PRO A 101 -22.95 -2.56 26.89
CA PRO A 101 -21.71 -1.98 27.43
C PRO A 101 -20.69 -3.05 27.81
N GLY A 102 -19.40 -2.76 27.63
CA GLY A 102 -18.30 -3.68 27.95
C GLY A 102 -18.00 -4.74 26.89
N HIS A 103 -18.78 -4.79 25.80
CA HIS A 103 -18.59 -5.74 24.70
C HIS A 103 -18.31 -5.00 23.38
N PRO A 104 -17.03 -4.85 22.98
CA PRO A 104 -16.65 -4.28 21.70
C PRO A 104 -17.29 -5.04 20.53
N VAL A 105 -17.97 -4.32 19.66
CA VAL A 105 -18.61 -4.87 18.46
C VAL A 105 -17.60 -4.82 17.31
N ALA A 106 -17.28 -6.00 16.77
CA ALA A 106 -16.27 -6.14 15.72
C ALA A 106 -16.57 -5.30 14.45
N VAL A 107 -17.84 -5.06 14.15
CA VAL A 107 -18.25 -4.18 13.04
C VAL A 107 -17.87 -2.72 13.30
N HIS A 108 -18.06 -2.21 14.52
CA HIS A 108 -17.65 -0.85 14.87
C HIS A 108 -16.12 -0.71 14.83
N TRP A 109 -15.43 -1.75 15.29
CA TRP A 109 -13.97 -1.80 15.19
C TRP A 109 -13.47 -1.77 13.74
N LEU A 110 -14.08 -2.55 12.85
CA LEU A 110 -13.79 -2.49 11.41
C LEU A 110 -14.03 -1.08 10.86
N MET A 111 -15.19 -0.49 11.15
CA MET A 111 -15.51 0.86 10.71
C MET A 111 -14.48 1.89 11.20
N ARG A 112 -14.01 1.78 12.44
CA ARG A 112 -12.97 2.67 12.98
C ARG A 112 -11.63 2.50 12.27
N MET A 113 -11.21 1.27 11.97
CA MET A 113 -9.99 1.02 11.19
C MET A 113 -10.11 1.62 9.77
N GLU A 114 -11.26 1.47 9.12
CA GLU A 114 -11.52 2.04 7.80
C GLU A 114 -11.50 3.56 7.82
N MET A 115 -12.17 4.18 8.79
CA MET A 115 -12.17 5.63 8.95
C MET A 115 -10.76 6.18 9.20
N HIS A 116 -9.94 5.46 9.98
CA HIS A 116 -8.55 5.84 10.20
C HIS A 116 -7.73 5.79 8.91
N LEU A 117 -7.82 4.69 8.14
CA LEU A 117 -7.10 4.57 6.87
C LEU A 117 -7.57 5.62 5.84
N LEU A 118 -8.87 5.91 5.80
CA LEU A 118 -9.43 6.95 4.96
C LEU A 118 -8.88 8.33 5.34
N GLY A 119 -8.81 8.64 6.65
CA GLY A 119 -8.22 9.87 7.17
C GLY A 119 -6.76 10.04 6.76
N LEU A 120 -5.96 8.96 6.84
CA LEU A 120 -4.56 8.96 6.39
C LEU A 120 -4.45 9.25 4.88
N CYS A 121 -5.31 8.65 4.06
CA CYS A 121 -5.31 8.88 2.61
C CYS A 121 -5.71 10.32 2.24
N ASN A 122 -6.71 10.88 2.94
CA ASN A 122 -7.14 12.26 2.72
C ASN A 122 -6.04 13.25 3.13
N ALA A 123 -5.42 13.07 4.30
CA ALA A 123 -4.31 13.91 4.75
C ALA A 123 -3.11 13.86 3.80
N ALA A 124 -2.80 12.67 3.24
CA ALA A 124 -1.74 12.53 2.24
C ALA A 124 -2.07 13.25 0.93
N ALA A 125 -3.34 13.24 0.49
CA ALA A 125 -3.80 13.97 -0.68
C ALA A 125 -3.68 15.49 -0.48
N ASP A 126 -4.11 15.99 0.70
CA ASP A 126 -4.04 17.41 1.04
C ASP A 126 -2.59 17.92 1.15
N ALA A 127 -1.69 17.10 1.70
CA ALA A 127 -0.27 17.41 1.77
C ALA A 127 0.36 17.52 0.37
N ALA A 128 -0.03 16.65 -0.57
CA ALA A 128 0.45 16.68 -1.95
C ALA A 128 -0.02 17.93 -2.72
N LEU A 129 -1.20 18.47 -2.38
CA LEU A 129 -1.70 19.74 -2.93
C LEU A 129 -0.98 20.95 -2.33
N SER A 130 -0.67 20.90 -1.03
CA SER A 130 -0.04 22.01 -0.29
C SER A 130 1.45 22.15 -0.60
N HIS A 131 2.14 21.04 -0.87
CA HIS A 131 3.54 21.01 -1.27
C HIS A 131 3.67 20.27 -2.61
N PRO A 132 3.40 20.94 -3.75
CA PRO A 132 3.73 20.36 -5.03
C PRO A 132 5.23 20.06 -5.03
N ALA A 133 5.59 18.78 -5.15
CA ALA A 133 6.98 18.38 -5.28
C ALA A 133 7.63 19.23 -6.40
N PRO A 134 8.82 19.79 -6.18
CA PRO A 134 9.51 20.47 -7.26
C PRO A 134 9.63 19.48 -8.43
N PRO A 135 9.47 19.94 -9.69
CA PRO A 135 9.64 19.07 -10.83
C PRO A 135 10.99 18.33 -10.68
N PRO A 136 11.07 17.04 -11.04
CA PRO A 136 12.32 16.31 -10.95
C PRO A 136 13.37 17.14 -11.66
N ALA A 137 14.36 17.63 -10.90
CA ALA A 137 15.44 18.41 -11.47
C ALA A 137 16.04 17.55 -12.58
N THR A 138 15.91 18.01 -13.82
CA THR A 138 16.55 17.38 -14.97
C THR A 138 18.02 17.35 -14.61
N ARG A 139 18.52 16.17 -14.23
CA ARG A 139 19.92 15.97 -13.95
C ARG A 139 20.59 16.13 -15.30
N THR A 140 21.03 17.35 -15.63
CA THR A 140 21.86 17.60 -16.81
C THR A 140 23.07 16.70 -16.65
N GLN A 141 23.07 15.57 -17.34
CA GLN A 141 24.27 14.76 -17.52
C GLN A 141 25.26 15.69 -18.20
N GLY A 142 26.27 16.13 -17.44
CA GLY A 142 27.41 16.83 -18.02
C GLY A 142 28.06 15.96 -19.10
N PRO A 143 28.70 16.57 -20.10
CA PRO A 143 29.39 15.81 -21.13
C PRO A 143 30.43 14.90 -20.49
N THR A 144 30.29 13.59 -20.71
CA THR A 144 31.27 12.57 -20.32
C THR A 144 32.56 12.85 -21.11
N PRO A 145 33.70 13.19 -20.47
CA PRO A 145 34.94 13.31 -21.22
C PRO A 145 35.39 11.93 -21.69
N ALA A 146 35.52 11.78 -23.01
CA ALA A 146 36.04 10.59 -23.67
C ALA A 146 37.56 10.51 -23.49
N THR A 147 38.03 10.05 -22.33
CA THR A 147 39.45 9.70 -22.13
C THR A 147 39.57 8.43 -21.31
N ALA A 148 39.28 7.29 -21.94
CA ALA A 148 39.71 5.97 -21.47
C ALA A 148 39.73 4.97 -22.64
N TYR A 149 40.61 5.22 -23.61
CA TYR A 149 41.08 4.14 -24.49
C TYR A 149 42.56 4.39 -24.83
N LEU A 150 43.45 3.71 -24.11
CA LEU A 150 44.81 3.47 -24.54
C LEU A 150 44.94 1.95 -24.67
N PRO A 151 45.14 1.40 -25.88
CA PRO A 151 45.44 -0.01 -26.04
C PRO A 151 46.88 -0.28 -25.56
N ASP A 152 47.02 -1.31 -24.74
CA ASP A 152 48.26 -1.83 -24.18
C ASP A 152 49.11 -2.43 -25.31
N VAL A 153 50.18 -1.76 -25.73
CA VAL A 153 51.10 -2.30 -26.74
C VAL A 153 52.26 -2.99 -26.04
N ALA A 154 52.10 -4.30 -25.97
CA ALA A 154 53.02 -5.35 -25.56
C ALA A 154 54.52 -5.00 -25.60
N LYS A 155 55.15 -5.20 -24.44
CA LYS A 155 56.60 -5.18 -24.21
C LYS A 155 57.27 -6.38 -24.91
N LYS A 156 58.31 -6.09 -25.69
CA LYS A 156 59.18 -7.01 -26.46
C LYS A 156 59.81 -8.10 -25.55
N PRO A 157 59.90 -9.37 -25.96
CA PRO A 157 60.66 -10.38 -25.21
C PRO A 157 62.17 -10.26 -25.46
N GLU A 158 62.94 -10.22 -24.38
CA GLU A 158 64.39 -10.50 -24.41
C GLU A 158 64.59 -12.02 -24.43
N ASN A 159 65.27 -12.52 -25.46
CA ASN A 159 65.74 -13.89 -25.55
C ASN A 159 66.99 -14.02 -24.66
N GLY A 160 66.93 -14.91 -23.67
CA GLY A 160 68.09 -15.39 -22.92
C GLY A 160 68.45 -16.81 -23.35
N ASP A 161 69.73 -16.99 -23.68
CA ASP A 161 70.37 -18.24 -24.09
C ASP A 161 70.47 -19.28 -22.96
N THR A 162 70.26 -20.54 -23.34
CA THR A 162 70.85 -21.78 -22.78
C THR A 162 70.77 -22.83 -23.89
N ALA A 163 71.79 -23.58 -24.30
CA ALA A 163 73.12 -23.89 -23.78
C ALA A 163 74.03 -24.32 -24.95
#